data_AF-A0A3D0U3U5-F1
#
_entry.id   AF-A0A3D0U3U5-F1
#
_cell.length_a   1.000
_cell.length_b   1.000
_cell.length_c   1.000
_cell.angle_alpha   90.00
_cell.angle_beta   90.00
_cell.angle_gamma   90.00
#
_symmetry.space_group_name_H-M   'P 1'
#
loop_
_entity.id
_entity.type
_entity.pdbx_description
1 polymer ?
#
loop_
_entity_poly.entity_id
_entity_poly.type
_entity_poly.pdbx_seq_one_letter_code
_entity_poly.pdbx_strand_id
1 'polypeptide(L)'
;WNLVFMQYDRQADGTLEPLPKPSVDTGMGLERIAAVMQGVHSNYEIDLFANLLKAVAQVVGSSDYDNKSLRVIADHIRSCAFLITDGVLPSNEGRGYVLRRIDKADVN
;
A
#
# COMPACT_ATOMS: atom_id res chain seq x y z
N TRP A 1 0.02 -2.93 15.47
CA TRP A 1 0.21 -4.38 15.34
C TRP A 1 -1.11 -5.03 15.67
N ASN A 2 -1.63 -5.88 14.79
CA ASN A 2 -2.85 -6.63 15.01
C ASN A 2 -2.53 -8.12 15.26
N LEU A 3 -3.16 -8.71 16.27
CA LEU A 3 -3.05 -10.12 16.63
C LEU A 3 -4.44 -10.73 16.52
N VAL A 4 -4.66 -11.53 15.49
CA VAL A 4 -5.94 -12.19 15.22
C VAL A 4 -5.84 -13.64 15.66
N PHE A 5 -6.67 -14.01 16.62
CA PHE A 5 -6.88 -15.41 16.97
C PHE A 5 -7.95 -15.96 16.03
N MET A 6 -7.53 -16.68 14.99
CA MET A 6 -8.41 -17.25 13.99
C MET A 6 -9.21 -18.39 14.60
N GLN A 7 -10.53 -18.18 14.71
CA GLN A 7 -11.46 -19.13 15.35
C GLN A 7 -12.52 -19.65 14.39
N TYR A 8 -12.88 -18.89 13.36
CA TYR A 8 -14.03 -19.18 12.50
C TYR A 8 -13.70 -18.97 11.02
N ASP A 9 -14.34 -19.77 10.17
CA ASP A 9 -14.49 -19.53 8.74
C ASP A 9 -15.85 -18.85 8.48
N ARG A 10 -15.83 -17.74 7.73
CA ARG A 10 -17.03 -16.95 7.45
C ARG A 10 -17.64 -17.38 6.13
N GLN A 11 -18.83 -17.95 6.19
CA GLN A 11 -19.56 -18.40 5.02
C GLN A 11 -20.26 -17.23 4.29
N ALA A 12 -20.66 -17.47 3.04
CA ALA A 12 -21.30 -16.47 2.18
C ALA A 12 -22.64 -15.94 2.73
N ASP A 13 -23.35 -16.76 3.51
CA ASP A 13 -24.59 -16.38 4.21
C ASP A 13 -24.35 -15.62 5.53
N GLY A 14 -23.08 -15.44 5.91
CA GLY A 14 -22.67 -14.75 7.13
C GLY A 14 -22.56 -15.64 8.37
N THR A 15 -22.83 -16.94 8.26
CA THR A 15 -22.58 -17.89 9.35
C THR A 15 -21.09 -18.03 9.63
N LEU A 16 -20.76 -18.39 10.89
CA LEU A 16 -19.38 -18.54 11.37
C LEU A 16 -19.16 -19.99 11.80
N GLU A 17 -18.46 -20.74 10.95
CA GLU A 17 -18.13 -22.14 11.23
C GLU A 17 -16.82 -22.24 12.02
N PRO A 18 -16.75 -22.99 13.13
CA PRO A 18 -15.50 -23.14 13.88
C PRO A 18 -14.40 -23.78 13.05
N LEU A 19 -13.20 -23.22 13.09
CA LEU A 19 -12.03 -23.81 12.45
C LEU A 19 -11.65 -25.12 13.18
N PRO A 20 -11.22 -26.16 12.44
CA PRO A 20 -10.78 -27.42 13.06
C PRO A 20 -9.58 -27.24 14.01
N LYS A 21 -8.75 -26.23 13.73
CA LYS A 21 -7.57 -25.88 14.52
C LYS A 21 -7.52 -24.35 14.70
N PRO A 22 -7.77 -23.84 15.92
CA PRO A 22 -7.52 -22.45 16.25
C PRO A 22 -6.09 -22.07 15.90
N SER A 23 -5.92 -20.92 15.25
CA SER A 23 -4.64 -20.46 14.72
C SER A 23 -4.40 -19.00 15.08
N VAL A 24 -3.18 -18.52 14.89
CA VAL A 24 -2.81 -17.12 15.11
C VAL A 24 -2.36 -16.52 13.79
N ASP A 25 -2.98 -15.40 13.41
CA ASP A 25 -2.56 -14.55 12.31
C ASP A 25 -2.15 -13.18 12.87
N THR A 26 -1.03 -12.62 12.40
CA THR A 26 -0.52 -11.34 12.91
C THR A 26 -0.10 -10.43 11.78
N GLY A 27 -0.40 -9.14 11.93
CA GLY A 27 -0.02 -8.11 10.96
C GLY A 27 0.54 -6.87 11.62
N MET A 28 1.74 -6.46 11.22
CA MET A 28 2.32 -5.17 11.57
C MET A 28 2.78 -4.46 10.30
N GLY A 29 2.28 -3.24 10.07
CA GLY A 29 2.70 -2.44 8.92
C GLY A 29 4.16 -2.02 9.05
N LEU A 30 4.98 -2.42 8.10
CA LEU A 30 6.43 -2.19 8.09
C LEU A 30 6.76 -0.70 8.17
N GLU A 31 6.08 0.12 7.36
CA GLU A 31 6.33 1.56 7.29
C GLU A 31 5.95 2.26 8.60
N ARG A 32 4.94 1.74 9.31
CA ARG A 32 4.52 2.29 10.61
C ARG A 32 5.53 1.98 11.71
N ILE A 33 6.04 0.74 11.77
CA ILE A 33 7.07 0.41 12.76
C ILE A 33 8.39 1.09 12.42
N ALA A 34 8.72 1.23 11.13
CA ALA A 34 9.88 2.00 10.68
C ALA A 34 9.79 3.47 11.15
N ALA A 35 8.63 4.11 11.03
CA ALA A 35 8.44 5.49 11.51
C ALA A 35 8.73 5.61 13.02
N VAL A 36 8.21 4.68 13.82
CA VAL A 36 8.48 4.63 15.27
C VAL A 36 9.97 4.40 15.55
N MET A 37 10.61 3.46 14.86
CA MET A 37 12.02 3.13 15.06
C MET A 37 12.98 4.23 14.62
N GLN A 38 12.60 5.02 13.61
CA GLN A 38 13.36 6.16 13.12
C GLN A 38 13.03 7.46 13.86
N GLY A 39 12.07 7.44 14.80
CA GLY A 39 11.69 8.61 15.60
C GLY A 39 10.92 9.68 14.82
N VAL A 40 10.25 9.30 13.73
CA VAL A 40 9.44 10.20 12.90
C VAL A 40 7.94 9.93 13.07
N HIS A 41 7.09 10.89 12.68
CA HIS A 41 5.65 10.85 12.95
C HIS A 41 4.81 10.45 11.73
N SER A 42 5.40 10.46 10.54
CA SER A 42 4.75 10.07 9.29
C SER A 42 5.49 8.91 8.62
N ASN A 43 4.73 7.98 8.04
CA ASN A 43 5.31 6.95 7.18
C ASN A 43 6.12 7.55 6.01
N TYR A 44 5.76 8.74 5.54
CA TYR A 44 6.44 9.40 4.42
C TYR A 44 7.78 10.03 4.80
N GLU A 45 8.10 10.10 6.09
CA GLU A 45 9.37 10.64 6.61
C GLU A 45 10.43 9.56 6.80
N ILE A 46 10.07 8.28 6.68
CA ILE A 46 11.04 7.19 6.78
C ILE A 46 11.99 7.23 5.57
N ASP A 47 13.20 6.72 5.78
CA ASP A 47 14.24 6.58 4.76
C ASP A 47 13.75 6.08 3.38
N LEU A 48 12.92 5.04 3.34
CA LEU A 48 12.34 4.50 2.11
C LEU A 48 11.56 5.57 1.32
N PHE A 49 10.62 6.25 1.99
CA PHE A 49 9.75 7.23 1.35
C PHE A 49 10.48 8.55 1.08
N ALA A 50 11.38 8.98 1.96
CA ALA A 50 12.17 10.19 1.74
C ALA A 50 13.00 10.10 0.45
N ASN A 51 13.63 8.94 0.21
CA ASN A 51 14.38 8.69 -1.02
C ASN A 51 13.45 8.61 -2.26
N LEU A 52 12.29 7.94 -2.12
CA LEU A 52 11.33 7.83 -3.21
C LEU A 52 10.72 9.18 -3.60
N LEU A 53 10.32 9.99 -2.62
CA LEU A 53 9.79 11.34 -2.81
C LEU A 53 10.79 12.24 -3.52
N LYS A 54 12.07 12.15 -3.15
CA LYS A 54 13.14 12.90 -3.83
C LYS A 54 13.27 12.49 -5.31
N ALA A 55 13.22 11.20 -5.60
CA ALA A 55 13.25 10.70 -6.98
C ALA A 55 12.01 11.15 -7.78
N VAL A 56 10.82 11.05 -7.19
CA VAL A 56 9.58 11.53 -7.81
C VAL A 56 9.67 13.02 -8.10
N ALA A 57 10.04 13.84 -7.11
CA ALA A 57 10.18 15.29 -7.27
C ALA A 57 11.15 15.66 -8.41
N GLN A 58 12.25 14.93 -8.55
CA GLN A 58 13.20 15.11 -9.65
C GLN A 58 12.56 14.81 -11.02
N VAL A 59 11.76 13.75 -11.14
CA VAL A 59 11.10 13.36 -12.39
C VAL A 59 10.00 14.34 -12.79
N VAL A 60 9.19 14.80 -11.83
CA VAL A 60 8.12 15.79 -12.12
C VAL A 60 8.62 17.24 -12.18
N GLY A 61 9.88 17.51 -11.82
CA GLY A 61 10.44 18.85 -11.79
C GLY A 61 9.86 19.75 -10.70
N SER A 62 9.38 19.17 -9.60
CA SER A 62 8.84 19.93 -8.45
C SER A 62 9.95 20.28 -7.47
N SER A 63 9.99 21.55 -7.03
CA SER A 63 10.82 22.00 -5.92
C SER A 63 10.09 22.00 -4.57
N ASP A 64 8.78 21.76 -4.57
CA ASP A 64 7.95 21.69 -3.36
C ASP A 64 7.84 20.24 -2.89
N TYR A 65 8.71 19.87 -1.96
CA TYR A 65 8.78 18.53 -1.38
C TYR A 65 7.64 18.24 -0.37
N ASP A 66 6.92 19.27 0.08
CA ASP A 66 5.80 19.13 0.99
C ASP A 66 4.46 18.94 0.26
N ASN A 67 4.47 19.04 -1.07
CA ASN A 67 3.30 18.83 -1.89
C ASN A 67 2.73 17.41 -1.70
N LYS A 68 1.46 17.34 -1.29
CA LYS A 68 0.74 16.09 -1.07
C LYS A 68 0.69 15.21 -2.33
N SER A 69 0.69 15.81 -3.53
CA SER A 69 0.71 15.06 -4.79
C SER A 69 1.97 14.21 -4.95
N LEU A 70 3.13 14.65 -4.44
CA LEU A 70 4.34 13.81 -4.46
C LEU A 70 4.15 12.55 -3.61
N ARG A 71 3.46 12.66 -2.47
CA ARG A 71 3.12 11.53 -1.59
C ARG A 71 2.15 10.56 -2.27
N VAL A 72 1.18 11.08 -3.02
CA VAL A 72 0.24 10.28 -3.82
C VAL A 72 1.00 9.48 -4.88
N ILE A 73 1.81 10.15 -5.71
CA ILE A 73 2.59 9.49 -6.77
C ILE A 73 3.55 8.45 -6.16
N ALA A 74 4.23 8.78 -5.06
CA ALA A 74 5.13 7.86 -4.37
C ALA A 74 4.40 6.61 -3.84
N ASP A 75 3.16 6.70 -3.40
CA ASP A 75 2.38 5.53 -2.98
C ASP A 75 1.87 4.71 -4.18
N HIS A 76 1.34 5.41 -5.19
CA HIS A 76 0.79 4.80 -6.39
C HIS A 76 1.85 4.06 -7.22
N ILE A 77 3.05 4.62 -7.39
CA ILE A 77 4.10 3.98 -8.17
C ILE A 77 4.54 2.64 -7.57
N ARG A 78 4.54 2.50 -6.23
CA ARG A 78 4.82 1.22 -5.55
C ARG A 78 3.75 0.20 -5.96
N SER A 79 2.48 0.56 -5.78
CA SER A 79 1.35 -0.33 -6.10
C SER A 79 1.34 -0.72 -7.59
N CYS A 80 1.47 0.24 -8.50
CA CYS A 80 1.46 0.02 -9.94
C CYS A 80 2.63 -0.88 -10.39
N ALA A 81 3.86 -0.59 -9.95
CA ALA A 81 5.03 -1.36 -10.34
C ALA A 81 4.95 -2.82 -9.86
N PHE A 82 4.54 -3.06 -8.60
CA PHE A 82 4.36 -4.41 -8.08
C PHE A 82 3.23 -5.16 -8.79
N LEU A 83 2.09 -4.51 -9.03
CA LEU A 83 0.97 -5.12 -9.76
C LEU A 83 1.38 -5.56 -11.18
N ILE A 84 2.11 -4.72 -11.91
CA ILE A 84 2.60 -5.06 -13.26
C ILE A 84 3.61 -6.21 -13.19
N THR A 85 4.51 -6.18 -12.22
CA THR A 85 5.52 -7.24 -12.01
C THR A 85 4.86 -8.60 -11.71
N ASP A 86 3.74 -8.58 -10.99
CA ASP A 86 2.93 -9.77 -10.68
C ASP A 86 1.96 -10.18 -11.83
N GLY A 87 2.06 -9.54 -12.99
CA GLY A 87 1.34 -9.91 -14.21
C GLY A 87 -0.02 -9.22 -14.40
N VAL A 88 -0.36 -8.22 -13.59
CA VAL A 88 -1.58 -7.43 -13.78
C VAL A 88 -1.33 -6.33 -14.82
N LEU A 89 -2.05 -6.39 -15.95
CA LEU A 89 -1.99 -5.35 -16.98
C LEU A 89 -3.19 -4.41 -16.89
N PRO A 90 -3.03 -3.10 -17.21
CA PRO A 90 -4.13 -2.15 -17.25
C PRO A 90 -5.25 -2.63 -18.20
N SER A 91 -6.50 -2.58 -17.75
CA SER A 91 -7.67 -2.98 -18.54
C SER A 91 -8.92 -2.17 -18.16
N ASN A 92 -10.07 -2.48 -18.76
CA ASN A 92 -11.35 -1.88 -18.41
C ASN A 92 -12.17 -2.70 -17.40
N GLU A 93 -11.66 -3.86 -16.96
CA GLU A 93 -12.41 -4.79 -16.10
C GLU A 93 -11.54 -5.42 -15.00
N GLY A 94 -12.17 -5.86 -13.91
CA GLY A 94 -11.52 -6.62 -12.83
C GLY A 94 -10.29 -5.92 -12.23
N ARG A 95 -9.22 -6.70 -12.00
CA ARG A 95 -7.97 -6.20 -11.37
C ARG A 95 -7.25 -5.17 -12.24
N GLY A 96 -7.29 -5.33 -13.57
CA GLY A 96 -6.67 -4.41 -14.51
C GLY A 96 -7.35 -3.03 -14.53
N TYR A 97 -8.66 -2.95 -14.25
CA TYR A 97 -9.36 -1.68 -14.08
C TYR A 97 -8.89 -0.91 -12.85
N VAL A 98 -8.65 -1.61 -11.74
CA VAL A 98 -8.13 -0.99 -10.52
C VAL A 98 -6.74 -0.42 -10.76
N LEU A 99 -5.85 -1.18 -11.39
CA LEU A 99 -4.52 -0.69 -11.78
C LEU A 99 -4.61 0.56 -12.67
N ARG A 100 -5.45 0.52 -13.71
CA ARG A 100 -5.67 1.67 -14.61
C ARG A 100 -6.17 2.91 -13.86
N ARG A 101 -7.02 2.74 -12.85
CA ARG A 101 -7.53 3.87 -12.06
C ARG A 101 -6.44 4.53 -11.22
N ILE A 102 -5.52 3.74 -10.66
CA ILE A 102 -4.38 4.25 -9.89
C ILE A 102 -3.44 5.01 -10.82
N ASP A 103 -3.04 4.39 -11.94
CA ASP A 103 -2.16 5.00 -12.94
C ASP A 103 -2.71 6.33 -13.48
N LYS A 104 -4.02 6.38 -13.80
CA LYS A 104 -4.67 7.62 -14.27
C LYS A 104 -4.76 8.73 -13.22
N ALA A 105 -4.64 8.42 -11.93
CA ALA A 105 -4.69 9.43 -10.88
C ALA A 105 -3.40 10.25 -10.79
N ASP A 106 -2.29 9.74 -11.34
CA ASP A 106 -0.96 10.39 -11.28
C ASP A 106 -0.67 11.29 -12.49
N VAL A 107 -1.39 11.11 -13.59
CA VAL A 107 -1.12 11.79 -14.88
C VAL A 107 -1.92 13.09 -15.06
N ASN A 108 -2.88 13.37 -14.18
CA ASN A 108 -3.68 14.61 -14.21
C ASN A 108 -3.16 15.65 -13.22
#